data_AF-A0A1Y5DL41-F1
#
_entry.id   AF-A0A1Y5DL41-F1
#
_cell.length_a   1.000
_cell.length_b   1.000
_cell.length_c   1.000
_cell.angle_alpha   90.00
_cell.angle_beta   90.00
_cell.angle_gamma   90.00
#
_symmetry.space_group_name_H-M   'P 1'
#
loop_
_entity.id
_entity.type
_entity.pdbx_description
1 polymer ?
#
loop_
_entity_poly.entity_id
_entity_poly.type
_entity_poly.pdbx_seq_one_letter_code
_entity_poly.pdbx_strand_id
1 'polypeptide(L)'
;MHFSVNSVLNLNIRYILLSLAISFFLVACGDNKVAPIEIIKLSSTNIDAFTVELANDYLTTVDSLVTEFKKHKKANDAYGFTQYRNYYWTPAYIEKKDYYAAVIEQNRDFLANSKIRPIFNKFDNLIYFGVDLKNSLLEKDRKLLDKTMVSLKKEKADVIAVLKATGLVTEFKKFRKANAAAPAPLPLISY
;
A
#
# COMPACT_ATOMS: atom_id res chain seq x y z
N MET A 1 55.30 -32.23 -33.23
CA MET A 1 54.14 -31.31 -33.33
C MET A 1 53.82 -30.79 -31.93
N HIS A 2 54.23 -29.55 -31.63
CA HIS A 2 53.88 -28.90 -30.36
C HIS A 2 52.53 -28.17 -30.54
N PHE A 3 51.46 -28.71 -29.97
CA PHE A 3 50.22 -27.95 -29.80
C PHE A 3 50.26 -27.25 -28.44
N SER A 4 50.32 -25.93 -28.48
CA SER A 4 50.34 -25.04 -27.32
C SER A 4 48.98 -25.05 -26.61
N VAL A 5 48.96 -25.57 -25.38
CA VAL A 5 47.80 -25.59 -24.46
C VAL A 5 47.24 -24.17 -24.21
N ASN A 6 48.03 -23.12 -24.45
CA ASN A 6 47.64 -21.72 -24.26
C ASN A 6 46.64 -21.19 -25.31
N SER A 7 46.49 -21.89 -26.44
CA SER A 7 45.56 -21.48 -27.51
C SER A 7 44.10 -21.77 -27.17
N VAL A 8 43.82 -22.89 -26.49
CA VAL A 8 42.46 -23.36 -26.20
C VAL A 8 41.86 -22.59 -25.01
N LEU A 9 42.70 -22.25 -24.02
CA LEU A 9 42.28 -21.49 -22.83
C LEU A 9 41.86 -20.05 -23.18
N ASN A 10 42.61 -19.39 -24.07
CA ASN A 10 42.31 -18.01 -24.51
C ASN A 10 41.01 -17.92 -25.33
N LEU A 11 40.65 -18.98 -26.06
CA LEU A 11 39.44 -19.01 -26.87
C LEU A 11 38.20 -19.12 -25.97
N ASN A 12 38.23 -19.97 -24.94
CA ASN A 12 37.10 -20.15 -24.01
C ASN A 12 36.83 -18.91 -23.14
N ILE A 13 37.86 -18.20 -22.69
CA ILE A 13 37.68 -16.98 -21.88
C ILE A 13 36.99 -15.87 -22.68
N ARG A 14 37.31 -15.74 -23.99
CA ARG A 14 36.66 -14.75 -24.87
C ARG A 14 35.18 -15.06 -25.08
N TYR A 15 34.80 -16.32 -25.23
CA TYR A 15 33.39 -16.73 -25.34
C TYR A 15 32.62 -16.51 -24.04
N ILE A 16 33.24 -16.75 -22.88
CA ILE A 16 32.63 -16.48 -21.56
C ILE A 16 32.46 -14.97 -21.32
N LEU A 17 33.44 -14.16 -21.69
CA LEU A 17 33.32 -12.70 -21.58
C LEU A 17 32.28 -12.12 -22.55
N LEU A 18 32.15 -12.70 -23.75
CA LEU A 18 31.15 -12.28 -24.73
C LEU A 18 29.73 -12.67 -24.30
N SER A 19 29.53 -13.87 -23.73
CA SER A 19 28.22 -14.29 -23.20
C SER A 19 27.82 -13.49 -21.96
N LEU A 20 28.78 -13.14 -21.09
CA LEU A 20 28.53 -12.26 -19.95
C LEU A 20 28.15 -10.85 -20.39
N ALA A 21 28.78 -10.30 -21.43
CA ALA A 21 28.45 -8.97 -21.96
C ALA A 21 27.04 -8.90 -22.59
N ILE A 22 26.61 -9.96 -23.29
CA ILE A 22 25.26 -10.05 -23.87
C ILE A 22 24.18 -10.12 -22.77
N SER A 23 24.52 -10.71 -21.61
CA SER A 23 23.62 -10.82 -20.46
C SER A 23 23.26 -9.46 -19.85
N PHE A 24 24.13 -8.45 -20.00
CA PHE A 24 23.88 -7.10 -19.46
C PHE A 24 22.97 -6.24 -20.35
N PHE A 25 22.73 -6.62 -21.62
CA PHE A 25 21.88 -5.84 -22.53
C PHE A 25 20.38 -6.20 -22.48
N LEU A 26 19.98 -7.21 -21.70
CA LEU A 26 18.57 -7.64 -21.63
C LEU A 26 17.78 -7.03 -20.46
N VAL A 27 18.35 -6.07 -19.71
CA VAL A 27 17.60 -5.26 -18.74
C VAL A 27 17.33 -3.86 -19.31
N ALA A 28 16.76 -3.82 -20.52
CA ALA A 28 15.99 -2.66 -20.95
C ALA A 28 14.56 -2.85 -20.42
N CYS A 29 14.37 -2.50 -19.16
CA CYS A 29 13.04 -2.42 -18.55
C CYS A 29 12.25 -1.39 -19.36
N GLY A 30 11.23 -1.85 -20.09
CA GLY A 30 10.37 -0.97 -20.87
C GLY A 30 9.79 0.09 -19.96
N ASP A 31 9.98 1.36 -20.32
CA ASP A 31 9.28 2.49 -19.73
C ASP A 31 7.79 2.34 -20.04
N ASN A 32 7.10 1.56 -19.22
CA ASN A 32 5.66 1.67 -19.10
C ASN A 32 5.39 3.04 -18.50
N LYS A 33 5.30 4.06 -19.36
CA LYS A 33 4.92 5.43 -18.96
C LYS A 33 3.49 5.36 -18.43
N VAL A 34 3.37 5.13 -17.14
CA VAL A 34 2.11 5.29 -16.39
C VAL A 34 1.69 6.74 -16.60
N ALA A 35 0.49 6.96 -17.12
CA ALA A 35 -0.05 8.30 -17.30
C ALA A 35 0.02 9.05 -15.96
N PRO A 36 0.41 10.33 -15.94
CA PRO A 36 0.50 11.08 -14.70
C PRO A 36 -0.86 11.10 -13.99
N ILE A 37 -0.88 10.66 -12.74
CA ILE A 37 -2.08 10.71 -11.89
C ILE A 37 -2.39 12.19 -11.64
N GLU A 38 -3.57 12.64 -12.06
CA GLU A 38 -4.01 14.02 -11.82
C GLU A 38 -4.23 14.24 -10.32
N ILE A 39 -3.51 15.21 -9.75
CA ILE A 39 -3.61 15.55 -8.33
C ILE A 39 -4.65 16.65 -8.14
N ILE A 40 -5.68 16.36 -7.35
CA ILE A 40 -6.80 17.29 -7.12
C ILE A 40 -6.33 18.59 -6.44
N LYS A 41 -6.83 19.72 -6.94
CA LYS A 41 -6.72 21.02 -6.27
C LYS A 41 -7.93 21.21 -5.34
N LEU A 42 -7.66 21.32 -4.04
CA LEU A 42 -8.68 21.48 -3.01
C LEU A 42 -9.18 22.92 -2.94
N SER A 43 -10.47 23.05 -2.65
CA SER A 43 -11.19 24.30 -2.50
C SER A 43 -12.30 24.14 -1.46
N SER A 44 -12.94 25.23 -1.07
CA SER A 44 -14.14 25.19 -0.22
C SER A 44 -15.30 24.40 -0.86
N THR A 45 -15.31 24.22 -2.18
CA THR A 45 -16.40 23.54 -2.88
C THR A 45 -16.24 22.01 -2.95
N ASN A 46 -15.02 21.48 -2.78
CA ASN A 46 -14.74 20.05 -2.93
C ASN A 46 -14.16 19.38 -1.67
N ILE A 47 -13.75 20.16 -0.67
CA ILE A 47 -13.06 19.64 0.52
C ILE A 47 -13.89 18.63 1.32
N ASP A 48 -15.21 18.81 1.40
CA ASP A 48 -16.08 17.91 2.17
C ASP A 48 -16.20 16.54 1.50
N ALA A 49 -16.47 16.51 0.20
CA ALA A 49 -16.50 15.28 -0.60
C ALA A 49 -15.14 14.56 -0.56
N PHE A 50 -14.05 15.31 -0.72
CA PHE A 50 -12.70 14.77 -0.63
C PHE A 50 -12.40 14.20 0.77
N THR A 51 -12.85 14.85 1.83
CA THR A 51 -12.65 14.37 3.22
C THR A 51 -13.39 13.06 3.46
N VAL A 52 -14.60 12.92 2.92
CA VAL A 52 -15.40 11.71 2.99
C VAL A 52 -14.70 10.55 2.26
N GLU A 53 -14.18 10.82 1.07
CA GLU A 53 -13.42 9.84 0.28
C GLU A 53 -12.13 9.41 1.00
N LEU A 54 -11.32 10.37 1.45
CA LEU A 54 -10.08 10.12 2.20
C LEU A 54 -10.34 9.26 3.45
N ALA A 55 -11.37 9.59 4.22
CA ALA A 55 -11.75 8.81 5.40
C ALA A 55 -12.22 7.40 5.03
N ASN A 56 -12.95 7.25 3.92
CA ASN A 56 -13.40 5.95 3.43
C ASN A 56 -12.23 5.07 2.99
N ASP A 57 -11.30 5.63 2.22
CA ASP A 57 -10.14 4.91 1.71
C ASP A 57 -9.26 4.44 2.87
N TYR A 58 -9.04 5.28 3.87
CA TYR A 58 -8.30 4.89 5.08
C TYR A 58 -8.98 3.71 5.79
N LEU A 59 -10.27 3.86 6.11
CA LEU A 59 -11.01 2.87 6.87
C LEU A 59 -11.17 1.55 6.12
N THR A 60 -11.34 1.60 4.79
CA THR A 60 -11.38 0.42 3.91
C THR A 60 -10.03 -0.27 3.86
N THR A 61 -8.92 0.48 3.78
CA THR A 61 -7.57 -0.10 3.81
C THR A 61 -7.30 -0.82 5.12
N VAL A 62 -7.70 -0.24 6.25
CA VAL A 62 -7.61 -0.89 7.58
C VAL A 62 -8.49 -2.13 7.66
N ASP A 63 -9.74 -2.05 7.20
CA ASP A 63 -10.69 -3.16 7.28
C ASP A 63 -10.27 -4.35 6.43
N SER A 64 -9.71 -4.10 5.24
CA SER A 64 -9.17 -5.13 4.35
C SER A 64 -8.04 -5.89 5.05
N LEU A 65 -7.08 -5.17 5.65
CA LEU A 65 -5.98 -5.76 6.43
C LEU A 65 -6.48 -6.65 7.58
N VAL A 66 -7.38 -6.10 8.40
CA VAL A 66 -7.89 -6.79 9.61
C VAL A 66 -8.75 -8.00 9.24
N THR A 67 -9.52 -7.92 8.16
CA THR A 67 -10.38 -9.02 7.70
C THR A 67 -9.54 -10.20 7.24
N GLU A 68 -8.57 -9.97 6.36
CA GLU A 68 -7.70 -11.04 5.87
C GLU A 68 -6.78 -11.56 6.97
N PHE A 69 -6.28 -10.69 7.86
CA PHE A 69 -5.56 -11.13 9.06
C PHE A 69 -6.38 -12.13 9.88
N LYS A 70 -7.64 -11.81 10.21
CA LYS A 70 -8.50 -12.70 11.01
C LYS A 70 -8.78 -14.03 10.32
N LYS A 71 -9.00 -14.01 9.01
CA LYS A 71 -9.20 -15.19 8.18
C LYS A 71 -7.98 -16.12 8.24
N HIS A 72 -6.79 -15.60 7.96
CA HIS A 72 -5.55 -16.38 8.00
C HIS A 72 -5.16 -16.80 9.43
N LYS A 73 -5.39 -15.97 10.45
CA LYS A 73 -5.21 -16.35 11.85
C LYS A 73 -6.09 -17.55 12.22
N LYS A 74 -7.35 -17.56 11.81
CA LYS A 74 -8.29 -18.68 12.06
C LYS A 74 -7.83 -19.97 11.39
N ALA A 75 -7.23 -19.86 10.21
CA ALA A 75 -6.66 -20.97 9.45
C ALA A 75 -5.25 -21.40 9.92
N ASN A 76 -4.66 -20.70 10.90
CA ASN A 76 -3.26 -20.87 11.31
C ASN A 76 -2.27 -20.72 10.12
N ASP A 77 -2.55 -19.79 9.23
CA ASP A 77 -1.85 -19.60 7.95
C ASP A 77 -1.11 -18.26 7.90
N ALA A 78 0.01 -18.19 8.61
CA ALA A 78 0.85 -16.98 8.63
C ALA A 78 1.49 -16.67 7.26
N TYR A 79 1.75 -17.70 6.46
CA TYR A 79 2.31 -17.55 5.12
C TYR A 79 1.30 -16.88 4.17
N GLY A 80 0.05 -17.37 4.13
CA GLY A 80 -1.00 -16.76 3.30
C GLY A 80 -1.28 -15.31 3.67
N PHE A 81 -1.26 -14.96 4.96
CA PHE A 81 -1.36 -13.55 5.37
C PHE A 81 -0.17 -12.71 4.85
N THR A 82 1.03 -13.27 4.87
CA THR A 82 2.24 -12.59 4.35
C THR A 82 2.12 -12.35 2.85
N GLN A 83 1.65 -13.35 2.10
CA GLN A 83 1.41 -13.26 0.66
C GLN A 83 0.35 -12.19 0.35
N TYR A 84 -0.79 -12.25 1.03
CA TYR A 84 -1.85 -11.24 0.91
C TYR A 84 -1.30 -9.83 1.16
N ARG A 85 -0.53 -9.64 2.26
CA ARG A 85 0.03 -8.32 2.57
C ARG A 85 0.97 -7.83 1.47
N ASN A 86 1.88 -8.68 1.01
CA ASN A 86 2.93 -8.28 0.08
C ASN A 86 2.39 -7.99 -1.33
N TYR A 87 1.47 -8.82 -1.82
CA TYR A 87 1.04 -8.77 -3.22
C TYR A 87 -0.27 -8.04 -3.45
N TYR A 88 -1.09 -7.85 -2.43
CA TYR A 88 -2.40 -7.17 -2.57
C TYR A 88 -2.47 -5.91 -1.71
N TRP A 89 -2.28 -6.06 -0.41
CA TRP A 89 -2.54 -4.96 0.51
C TRP A 89 -1.50 -3.84 0.43
N THR A 90 -0.20 -4.17 0.44
CA THR A 90 0.88 -3.16 0.44
C THR A 90 0.88 -2.33 -0.84
N PRO A 91 0.78 -2.90 -2.05
CA PRO A 91 0.71 -2.09 -3.27
C PRO A 91 -0.49 -1.13 -3.28
N ALA A 92 -1.69 -1.62 -2.95
CA ALA A 92 -2.90 -0.79 -2.91
C ALA A 92 -2.81 0.32 -1.84
N TYR A 93 -2.21 0.02 -0.69
CA TYR A 93 -1.93 1.01 0.34
C TYR A 93 -0.93 2.08 -0.13
N ILE A 94 0.17 1.67 -0.77
CA ILE A 94 1.21 2.61 -1.26
C ILE A 94 0.65 3.55 -2.30
N GLU A 95 -0.16 3.03 -3.24
CA GLU A 95 -0.84 3.87 -4.25
C GLU A 95 -1.66 4.98 -3.60
N LYS A 96 -2.48 4.64 -2.59
CA LYS A 96 -3.29 5.63 -1.86
C LYS A 96 -2.44 6.57 -1.02
N LYS A 97 -1.41 6.06 -0.33
CA LYS A 97 -0.48 6.88 0.46
C LYS A 97 0.19 7.94 -0.41
N ASP A 98 0.72 7.53 -1.56
CA ASP A 98 1.47 8.41 -2.45
C ASP A 98 0.56 9.46 -3.09
N TYR A 99 -0.64 9.06 -3.52
CA TYR A 99 -1.66 10.01 -3.96
C TYR A 99 -1.98 11.07 -2.90
N TYR A 100 -2.25 10.66 -1.66
CA TYR A 100 -2.61 11.59 -0.60
C TYR A 100 -1.43 12.46 -0.11
N ALA A 101 -0.20 11.95 -0.16
CA ALA A 101 0.99 12.74 0.06
C ALA A 101 1.12 13.87 -0.99
N ALA A 102 0.91 13.55 -2.26
CA ALA A 102 0.91 14.53 -3.34
C ALA A 102 -0.23 15.57 -3.20
N VAL A 103 -1.43 15.14 -2.78
CA VAL A 103 -2.53 16.07 -2.50
C VAL A 103 -2.18 17.05 -1.36
N ILE A 104 -1.55 16.59 -0.27
CA ILE A 104 -1.08 17.51 0.79
C ILE A 104 -0.08 18.52 0.23
N GLU A 105 0.90 18.03 -0.55
CA GLU A 105 1.97 18.87 -1.08
C GLU A 105 1.41 19.98 -1.96
N GLN A 106 0.54 19.63 -2.90
CA GLN A 106 -0.10 20.59 -3.82
C GLN A 106 -1.05 21.57 -3.12
N ASN A 107 -1.63 21.18 -1.98
CA ASN A 107 -2.65 21.96 -1.28
C ASN A 107 -2.21 22.46 0.10
N ARG A 108 -0.90 22.59 0.32
CA ARG A 108 -0.30 22.91 1.63
C ARG A 108 -0.92 24.14 2.27
N ASP A 109 -1.04 25.24 1.53
CA ASP A 109 -1.55 26.51 2.04
C ASP A 109 -3.04 26.41 2.42
N PHE A 110 -3.84 25.78 1.56
CA PHE A 110 -5.26 25.53 1.81
C PHE A 110 -5.47 24.63 3.05
N LEU A 111 -4.60 23.65 3.25
CA LEU A 111 -4.71 22.67 4.32
C LEU A 111 -4.05 23.10 5.63
N ALA A 112 -3.28 24.18 5.68
CA ALA A 112 -2.42 24.53 6.82
C ALA A 112 -3.11 24.40 8.20
N ASN A 113 -4.34 24.91 8.31
CA ASN A 113 -5.17 24.89 9.51
C ASN A 113 -6.39 23.96 9.40
N SER A 114 -6.41 23.08 8.40
CA SER A 114 -7.57 22.22 8.15
C SER A 114 -7.67 21.10 9.18
N LYS A 115 -8.90 20.86 9.64
CA LYS A 115 -9.24 19.77 10.57
C LYS A 115 -9.00 18.38 9.97
N ILE A 116 -8.77 18.28 8.66
CA ILE A 116 -8.63 16.99 7.96
C ILE A 116 -7.19 16.45 7.95
N ARG A 117 -6.19 17.32 8.21
CA ARG A 117 -4.76 16.97 8.26
C ARG A 117 -4.45 15.71 9.09
N PRO A 118 -5.09 15.47 10.25
CA PRO A 118 -4.82 14.27 11.02
C PRO A 118 -5.10 12.96 10.27
N ILE A 119 -6.01 12.90 9.30
CA ILE A 119 -6.28 11.65 8.55
C ILE A 119 -5.10 11.31 7.63
N PHE A 120 -4.47 12.30 7.02
CA PHE A 120 -3.33 12.09 6.14
C PHE A 120 -2.14 11.46 6.88
N ASN A 121 -1.78 12.00 8.05
CA ASN A 121 -0.67 11.48 8.86
C ASN A 121 -0.86 10.01 9.30
N LYS A 122 -2.11 9.53 9.27
CA LYS A 122 -2.42 8.13 9.62
C LYS A 122 -2.06 7.17 8.50
N PHE A 123 -2.13 7.60 7.23
CA PHE A 123 -1.68 6.76 6.11
C PHE A 123 -0.20 6.42 6.24
N ASP A 124 0.66 7.37 6.62
CA ASP A 124 2.10 7.14 6.71
C ASP A 124 2.48 5.99 7.67
N ASN A 125 1.71 5.81 8.74
CA ASN A 125 2.03 4.84 9.79
C ASN A 125 1.34 3.48 9.60
N LEU A 126 0.43 3.35 8.63
CA LEU A 126 -0.41 2.16 8.49
C LEU A 126 0.40 0.90 8.11
N ILE A 127 1.52 1.05 7.40
CA ILE A 127 2.41 -0.05 7.03
C ILE A 127 2.91 -0.85 8.24
N TYR A 128 3.20 -0.16 9.35
CA TYR A 128 3.74 -0.79 10.55
C TYR A 128 2.74 -1.74 11.22
N PHE A 129 1.45 -1.42 11.18
CA PHE A 129 0.43 -2.33 11.68
C PHE A 129 0.36 -3.62 10.86
N GLY A 130 0.55 -3.55 9.53
CA GLY A 130 0.63 -4.73 8.67
C GLY A 130 1.86 -5.61 8.97
N VAL A 131 2.97 -4.99 9.34
CA VAL A 131 4.19 -5.69 9.77
C VAL A 131 3.98 -6.35 11.13
N ASP A 132 3.47 -5.61 12.11
CA ASP A 132 3.22 -6.13 13.47
C ASP A 132 2.23 -7.29 13.47
N LEU A 133 1.15 -7.19 12.68
CA LEU A 133 0.19 -8.28 12.54
C LEU A 133 0.86 -9.54 11.97
N LYS A 134 1.74 -9.41 10.97
CA LYS A 134 2.48 -10.56 10.44
C LYS A 134 3.38 -11.16 11.51
N ASN A 135 4.19 -10.34 12.16
CA ASN A 135 5.12 -10.81 13.19
C ASN A 135 4.37 -11.51 14.32
N SER A 136 3.21 -10.98 14.73
CA SER A 136 2.36 -11.59 15.75
C SER A 136 1.86 -13.00 15.38
N LEU A 137 1.65 -13.29 14.08
CA LEU A 137 1.28 -14.62 13.62
C LEU A 137 2.47 -15.55 13.52
N LEU A 138 3.57 -15.08 12.93
CA LEU A 138 4.78 -15.89 12.73
C LEU A 138 5.40 -16.32 14.06
N GLU A 139 5.48 -15.39 15.00
CA GLU A 139 6.13 -15.58 16.31
C GLU A 139 5.14 -16.04 17.38
N LYS A 140 3.84 -16.14 17.05
CA LYS A 140 2.75 -16.42 18.00
C LYS A 140 2.73 -15.41 19.17
N ASP A 141 3.17 -14.18 18.94
CA ASP A 141 3.22 -13.13 19.96
C ASP A 141 1.83 -12.52 20.18
N ARG A 142 1.16 -13.02 21.22
CA ARG A 142 -0.15 -12.52 21.65
C ARG A 142 -0.10 -11.08 22.16
N LYS A 143 0.99 -10.66 22.80
CA LYS A 143 1.11 -9.30 23.36
C LYS A 143 1.22 -8.28 22.25
N LEU A 144 2.03 -8.57 21.22
CA LEU A 144 2.09 -7.75 20.02
C LEU A 144 0.73 -7.69 19.33
N LEU A 145 0.07 -8.83 19.15
CA LEU A 145 -1.27 -8.88 18.56
C LEU A 145 -2.26 -7.96 19.29
N ASP A 146 -2.40 -8.11 20.60
CA ASP A 146 -3.38 -7.36 21.39
C ASP A 146 -3.08 -5.85 21.33
N LYS A 147 -1.80 -5.45 21.42
CA LYS A 147 -1.36 -4.06 21.27
C LYS A 147 -1.73 -3.50 19.90
N THR A 148 -1.38 -4.22 18.82
CA THR A 148 -1.63 -3.80 17.44
C THR A 148 -3.12 -3.65 17.15
N MET A 149 -3.95 -4.58 17.63
CA MET A 149 -5.41 -4.50 17.46
C MET A 149 -6.03 -3.33 18.22
N VAL A 150 -5.54 -3.02 19.43
CA VAL A 150 -5.97 -1.84 20.20
C VAL A 150 -5.58 -0.56 19.46
N SER A 151 -4.35 -0.46 18.96
CA SER A 151 -3.89 0.70 18.20
C SER A 151 -4.70 0.90 16.92
N LEU A 152 -4.96 -0.15 16.13
CA LEU A 152 -5.82 -0.06 14.95
C LEU A 152 -7.25 0.40 15.29
N LYS A 153 -7.80 -0.04 16.42
CA LYS A 153 -9.11 0.43 16.89
C LYS A 153 -9.09 1.92 17.21
N LYS A 154 -8.03 2.40 17.87
CA LYS A 154 -7.83 3.83 18.15
C LYS A 154 -7.70 4.64 16.86
N GLU A 155 -6.90 4.16 15.90
CA GLU A 155 -6.72 4.80 14.60
C GLU A 155 -8.05 5.03 13.88
N LYS A 156 -8.90 4.00 13.80
CA LYS A 156 -10.25 4.13 13.23
C LYS A 156 -11.10 5.14 14.01
N ALA A 157 -11.04 5.13 15.33
CA ALA A 157 -11.81 6.05 16.17
C ALA A 157 -11.41 7.51 15.94
N ASP A 158 -10.11 7.77 15.77
CA ASP A 158 -9.59 9.11 15.51
C ASP A 158 -10.05 9.64 14.13
N VAL A 159 -10.12 8.79 13.09
CA VAL A 159 -10.70 9.19 11.78
C VAL A 159 -12.18 9.55 11.93
N ILE A 160 -12.94 8.76 12.69
CA ILE A 160 -14.33 9.09 13.00
C ILE A 160 -14.44 10.39 13.81
N ALA A 161 -13.47 10.69 14.68
CA ALA A 161 -13.44 11.95 15.42
C ALA A 161 -13.20 13.15 14.49
N VAL A 162 -12.35 13.02 13.48
CA VAL A 162 -12.18 14.05 12.44
C VAL A 162 -13.49 14.29 11.69
N LEU A 163 -14.16 13.22 11.25
CA LEU A 163 -15.46 13.33 10.57
C LEU A 163 -16.53 14.02 11.44
N LYS A 164 -16.50 13.80 12.76
CA LYS A 164 -17.36 14.53 13.71
C LYS A 164 -16.99 16.01 13.76
N ALA A 165 -15.70 16.33 13.85
CA ALA A 165 -15.20 17.70 13.94
C ALA A 165 -15.46 18.54 12.68
N THR A 166 -15.63 17.89 11.53
CA THR A 166 -16.01 18.49 10.24
C THR A 166 -17.51 18.46 9.96
N GLY A 167 -18.31 17.78 10.77
CA GLY A 167 -19.76 17.65 10.53
C GLY A 167 -20.15 16.64 9.45
N LEU A 168 -19.21 15.84 8.94
CA LEU A 168 -19.39 14.99 7.76
C LEU A 168 -19.83 13.56 8.07
N VAL A 169 -20.17 13.23 9.32
CA VAL A 169 -20.52 11.85 9.74
C VAL A 169 -21.70 11.28 8.94
N THR A 170 -22.75 12.07 8.71
CA THR A 170 -23.95 11.61 7.98
C THR A 170 -23.63 11.33 6.53
N GLU A 171 -22.89 12.23 5.88
CA GLU A 171 -22.47 12.10 4.49
C GLU A 171 -21.54 10.91 4.31
N PHE A 172 -20.57 10.75 5.21
CA PHE A 172 -19.69 9.58 5.24
C PHE A 172 -20.45 8.26 5.36
N LYS A 173 -21.45 8.18 6.26
CA LYS A 173 -22.27 6.96 6.40
C LYS A 173 -23.03 6.64 5.10
N LYS A 174 -23.60 7.65 4.44
CA LYS A 174 -24.29 7.49 3.15
C LYS A 174 -23.31 7.02 2.07
N PHE A 175 -22.17 7.69 1.94
CA PHE A 175 -21.12 7.36 1.00
C PHE A 175 -20.61 5.92 1.19
N ARG A 176 -20.25 5.55 2.41
CA ARG A 176 -19.73 4.22 2.72
C ARG A 176 -20.77 3.12 2.48
N LYS A 177 -22.05 3.38 2.77
CA LYS A 177 -23.14 2.42 2.45
C LYS A 177 -23.26 2.21 0.95
N ALA A 178 -23.18 3.27 0.15
CA ALA A 178 -23.22 3.17 -1.30
C ALA A 178 -22.03 2.39 -1.86
N ASN A 179 -20.82 2.62 -1.33
CA ASN A 179 -19.60 1.95 -1.77
C ASN A 179 -19.47 0.50 -1.27
N ALA A 180 -20.07 0.15 -0.13
CA ALA A 180 -20.11 -1.24 0.34
C ALA A 180 -20.99 -2.16 -0.53
N ALA A 181 -21.87 -1.60 -1.36
CA ALA A 181 -22.69 -2.34 -2.31
C ALA A 181 -21.99 -2.55 -3.67
N ALA A 182 -20.80 -1.97 -3.88
CA ALA A 182 -20.01 -2.20 -5.08
C ALA A 182 -19.27 -3.55 -4.98
N PRO A 183 -19.28 -4.39 -6.03
CA PRO A 183 -18.54 -5.66 -6.02
C PRO A 183 -17.05 -5.40 -5.82
N ALA A 184 -16.39 -6.21 -4.98
CA ALA A 184 -14.95 -6.15 -4.79
C ALA A 184 -14.25 -6.26 -6.16
N PRO A 185 -13.19 -5.47 -6.44
CA PRO A 185 -12.43 -5.63 -7.66
C PRO A 185 -11.94 -7.07 -7.73
N LEU A 186 -12.25 -7.74 -8.84
CA LEU A 186 -11.83 -9.10 -9.13
C LEU A 186 -10.31 -9.20 -8.92
N PRO A 187 -9.82 -10.28 -8.29
CA PRO A 187 -8.38 -10.46 -8.13
C PRO A 187 -7.77 -10.47 -9.53
N LEU A 188 -6.90 -9.49 -9.81
CA LEU A 188 -6.03 -9.51 -11.00
C LEU A 188 -5.01 -10.64 -10.80
N ILE A 189 -5.45 -11.87 -11.02
CA ILE A 189 -4.57 -12.98 -11.33
C ILE A 189 -4.36 -12.88 -12.84
N SER A 190 -3.30 -12.18 -13.23
CA SER A 190 -2.68 -12.35 -14.55
C SER A 190 -1.68 -13.49 -14.43
N TYR A 191 -1.83 -14.47 -15.32
CA TYR A 191 -1.07 -15.72 -15.47
C TYR A 191 0.45 -15.57 -15.41
#